data_AF-A0A8S0VAE6-F1
#
_entry.id   AF-A0A8S0VAE6-F1
#
_cell.length_a   1.000
_cell.length_b   1.000
_cell.length_c   1.000
_cell.angle_alpha   90.00
_cell.angle_beta   90.00
_cell.angle_gamma   90.00
#
_symmetry.space_group_name_H-M   'P 1'
#
loop_
_entity.id
_entity.type
_entity.pdbx_description
1 polymer ?
#
loop_
_entity_poly.entity_id
_entity_poly.type
_entity_poly.pdbx_seq_one_letter_code
_entity_poly.pdbx_strand_id
1 'polypeptide(L)'
;ENEESMNHFICAYTLEWCNRGGKFGGVNQAGILFYNTIIDNLLSRDNSKFSAGIEPFVKIHHFDYPQELEDRYGGWLSHLMQEDFVHFAKICFQSFGDRVKYWCTINEPNLFSEFAYERGTYPPAH
;
A
#
# COMPACT_ATOMS: atom_id res chain seq x y z
N GLU A 1 -4.12 -23.90 1.57
CA GLU A 1 -2.79 -23.74 2.21
C GLU A 1 -2.86 -22.50 3.09
N ASN A 2 -2.44 -22.64 4.34
CA ASN A 2 -2.97 -21.89 5.48
C ASN A 2 -2.64 -20.38 5.44
N GLU A 3 -3.67 -19.53 5.63
CA GLU A 3 -3.53 -18.10 5.95
C GLU A 3 -2.65 -17.85 7.18
N GLU A 4 -2.48 -18.83 8.07
CA GLU A 4 -1.56 -18.77 9.21
C GLU A 4 -0.06 -18.73 8.82
N SER A 5 0.28 -19.05 7.56
CA SER A 5 1.64 -18.85 7.04
C SER A 5 1.88 -17.44 6.47
N MET A 6 0.84 -16.59 6.42
CA MET A 6 0.93 -15.18 6.00
C MET A 6 1.20 -14.22 7.18
N ASN A 7 1.87 -14.71 8.23
CA ASN A 7 2.39 -13.83 9.25
C ASN A 7 3.56 -13.01 8.65
N HIS A 8 3.51 -11.68 8.84
CA HIS A 8 4.55 -10.66 8.57
C HIS A 8 4.40 -9.77 7.30
N PHE A 9 3.17 -9.55 6.83
CA PHE A 9 2.88 -8.54 5.81
C PHE A 9 2.45 -7.22 6.45
N ILE A 10 3.22 -6.14 6.24
CA ILE A 10 2.66 -4.80 6.36
C ILE A 10 2.06 -4.49 4.99
N CYS A 11 0.76 -4.73 4.84
CA CYS A 11 0.03 -3.98 3.84
C CYS A 11 0.02 -2.54 4.31
N ALA A 12 0.63 -1.63 3.54
CA ALA A 12 0.41 -0.21 3.74
C ALA A 12 -1.03 0.08 3.32
N TYR A 13 -2.00 -0.33 4.14
CA TYR A 13 -3.40 0.07 4.03
C TYR A 13 -3.43 1.58 4.11
N THR A 14 -3.48 2.21 2.95
CA THR A 14 -3.66 3.65 2.82
C THR A 14 -2.89 4.45 3.88
N LEU A 15 -1.63 4.75 3.59
CA LEU A 15 -1.28 6.17 3.60
C LEU A 15 -2.32 6.85 2.71
N GLU A 16 -3.51 7.19 3.25
CA GLU A 16 -4.67 7.69 2.49
C GLU A 16 -4.15 8.72 1.51
N TRP A 17 -4.03 8.32 0.23
CA TRP A 17 -3.10 8.91 -0.74
C TRP A 17 -3.07 10.42 -0.62
N CYS A 18 -2.03 10.83 0.08
CA CYS A 18 -1.99 12.04 0.84
C CYS A 18 -2.91 13.17 0.35
N ASN A 19 -4.10 13.19 0.96
CA ASN A 19 -5.12 14.23 0.92
C ASN A 19 -5.79 14.49 -0.45
N ARG A 20 -6.62 13.54 -0.93
CA ARG A 20 -7.63 13.74 -2.00
C ARG A 20 -7.12 14.54 -3.21
N GLY A 21 -6.13 13.99 -3.91
CA GLY A 21 -5.74 14.54 -5.21
C GLY A 21 -4.70 13.77 -6.00
N GLY A 22 -4.32 12.57 -5.56
CA GLY A 22 -3.19 11.85 -6.15
C GLY A 22 -1.87 12.58 -5.92
N LYS A 23 -1.01 12.63 -6.92
CA LYS A 23 0.25 13.40 -6.94
C LYS A 23 0.08 14.92 -6.75
N PHE A 24 -1.15 15.42 -6.86
CA PHE A 24 -1.49 16.83 -6.62
C PHE A 24 -1.95 17.08 -5.18
N GLY A 25 -2.21 16.02 -4.40
CA GLY A 25 -2.49 16.10 -2.97
C GLY A 25 -1.21 16.31 -2.14
N GLY A 26 -1.35 16.79 -0.92
CA GLY A 26 -0.23 17.02 0.01
C GLY A 26 -0.03 15.86 0.98
N VAL A 27 1.22 15.53 1.32
CA VAL A 27 1.64 14.37 2.15
C VAL A 27 0.89 14.26 3.50
N ASN A 28 0.23 13.13 3.78
CA ASN A 28 -0.46 12.79 5.01
C ASN A 28 0.57 12.30 6.04
N GLN A 29 1.12 13.26 6.76
CA GLN A 29 2.17 12.98 7.73
C GLN A 29 1.70 12.13 8.91
N ALA A 30 0.42 12.20 9.27
CA ALA A 30 -0.15 11.37 10.33
C ALA A 30 -0.16 9.88 9.94
N GLY A 31 -0.49 9.57 8.68
CA GLY A 31 -0.37 8.22 8.13
C GLY A 31 1.07 7.71 8.17
N ILE A 32 2.04 8.55 7.78
CA ILE A 32 3.46 8.18 7.82
C ILE A 32 3.91 7.86 9.25
N LEU A 33 3.50 8.67 10.24
CA LEU A 33 3.83 8.45 11.64
C LEU A 33 3.22 7.15 12.19
N PHE A 34 1.99 6.84 11.80
CA PHE A 34 1.34 5.58 12.15
C PHE A 34 2.12 4.37 11.63
N TYR A 35 2.49 4.37 10.34
CA TYR A 35 3.26 3.28 9.75
C TYR A 35 4.69 3.19 10.28
N ASN A 36 5.33 4.32 10.58
CA ASN A 36 6.62 4.32 11.25
C ASN A 36 6.55 3.61 12.60
N THR A 37 5.50 3.88 13.38
CA THR A 37 5.30 3.23 14.69
C THR A 37 5.14 1.71 14.53
N ILE A 38 4.38 1.26 13.51
CA ILE A 38 4.22 -0.17 13.22
C ILE A 38 5.56 -0.80 12.82
N ILE A 39 6.30 -0.18 11.91
CA ILE A 39 7.60 -0.68 11.42
C ILE A 39 8.60 -0.76 12.59
N ASP A 40 8.66 0.27 13.42
CA ASP A 40 9.56 0.32 14.58
C ASP A 40 9.22 -0.75 15.61
N ASN A 41 7.93 -0.98 15.88
CA ASN A 41 7.46 -2.04 16.77
C ASN A 41 7.68 -3.46 16.21
N LEU A 42 7.70 -3.63 14.89
CA LEU A 42 8.01 -4.93 14.28
C LEU A 42 9.50 -5.24 14.38
N LEU A 43 10.34 -4.22 14.15
CA LEU A 43 11.79 -4.33 14.20
C LEU A 43 12.34 -4.40 15.64
N SER A 44 11.62 -3.87 16.62
CA SER A 44 12.05 -3.91 18.02
C SER A 44 12.21 -5.36 18.49
N ARG A 45 13.31 -5.60 19.19
CA ARG A 45 13.70 -6.90 19.74
C ARG A 45 13.50 -6.99 21.26
N ASP A 46 12.72 -6.08 21.83
CA ASP A 46 12.37 -6.16 23.24
C ASP A 46 11.41 -7.34 23.46
N ASN A 47 11.48 -8.02 24.60
CA ASN A 47 10.69 -9.24 24.88
C ASN A 47 9.21 -8.95 25.24
N SER A 48 8.69 -7.79 24.86
CA SER A 48 7.28 -7.42 24.87
C SER A 48 6.49 -8.35 23.96
N LYS A 49 5.27 -8.68 24.37
CA LYS A 49 4.31 -9.50 23.60
C LYS A 49 4.04 -8.97 22.17
N PHE A 50 4.43 -7.73 21.87
CA PHE A 50 4.22 -7.04 20.59
C PHE A 50 5.51 -6.77 19.78
N SER A 51 6.69 -7.00 20.35
CA SER A 51 8.00 -6.77 19.73
C SER A 51 8.59 -8.12 19.33
N ALA A 52 8.88 -8.33 18.05
CA ALA A 52 9.19 -9.67 17.53
C ALA A 52 10.46 -9.76 16.66
N GLY A 53 11.20 -8.65 16.48
CA GLY A 53 12.40 -8.64 15.66
C GLY A 53 12.15 -9.08 14.21
N ILE A 54 10.95 -8.82 13.71
CA ILE A 54 10.45 -9.24 12.40
C ILE A 54 10.94 -8.25 11.36
N GLU A 55 11.55 -8.76 10.28
CA GLU A 55 11.83 -7.93 9.10
C GLU A 55 10.53 -7.70 8.30
N PRO A 56 10.11 -6.45 8.07
CA PRO A 56 8.86 -6.16 7.38
C PRO A 56 8.97 -6.44 5.88
N PHE A 57 7.93 -7.07 5.34
CA PHE A 57 7.68 -7.17 3.90
C PHE A 57 6.50 -6.27 3.53
N VAL A 58 6.76 -5.22 2.74
CA VAL A 58 5.75 -4.19 2.43
C VAL A 58 5.18 -4.37 1.03
N LYS A 59 3.84 -4.37 0.93
CA LYS A 59 3.11 -4.27 -0.35
C LYS A 59 2.66 -2.82 -0.55
N ILE A 60 2.99 -2.22 -1.70
CA ILE A 60 2.63 -0.82 -2.00
C ILE A 60 1.16 -0.70 -2.40
N HIS A 61 0.62 -1.66 -3.16
CA HIS A 61 -0.78 -1.65 -3.58
C HIS A 61 -1.44 -3.02 -3.37
N HIS A 62 -2.65 -3.00 -2.79
CA HIS A 62 -3.44 -4.18 -2.44
C HIS A 62 -4.92 -4.00 -2.80
N PHE A 63 -5.16 -3.75 -4.09
CA PHE A 63 -6.49 -3.63 -4.71
C PHE A 63 -7.28 -2.38 -4.31
N ASP A 64 -6.67 -1.45 -3.60
CA ASP A 64 -7.25 -0.19 -3.15
C ASP A 64 -6.49 1.03 -3.66
N TYR A 65 -7.23 2.03 -4.13
CA TYR A 65 -6.74 3.34 -4.53
C TYR A 65 -7.85 4.37 -4.32
N PRO A 66 -7.55 5.68 -4.28
CA PRO A 66 -8.57 6.69 -4.03
C PRO A 66 -9.63 6.72 -5.12
N GLN A 67 -10.88 6.75 -4.68
CA GLN A 67 -12.05 6.90 -5.56
C GLN A 67 -11.91 8.08 -6.53
N GLU A 68 -11.30 9.18 -6.10
CA GLU A 68 -11.11 10.35 -6.93
C GLU A 68 -10.32 10.07 -8.22
N LEU A 69 -9.40 9.11 -8.23
CA LEU A 69 -8.73 8.74 -9.48
C LEU A 69 -9.65 8.02 -10.46
N GLU A 70 -10.55 7.20 -9.92
CA GLU A 70 -11.60 6.58 -10.70
C GLU A 70 -12.46 7.67 -11.34
N ASP A 71 -12.89 8.64 -10.54
CA ASP A 71 -13.74 9.75 -10.99
C ASP A 71 -13.03 10.67 -12.00
N ARG A 72 -11.71 10.91 -11.83
CA ARG A 72 -10.94 11.82 -12.69
C ARG A 72 -10.59 11.22 -14.05
N TYR A 73 -10.21 9.94 -14.10
CA TYR A 73 -9.70 9.34 -15.33
C TYR A 73 -9.92 7.81 -15.46
N GLY A 74 -10.77 7.19 -14.63
CA GLY A 74 -11.06 5.76 -14.71
C GLY A 74 -9.98 4.86 -14.12
N GLY A 75 -9.21 5.39 -13.15
CA GLY A 75 -8.30 4.58 -12.35
C GLY A 75 -7.25 3.85 -13.22
N TRP A 76 -7.11 2.54 -13.02
CA TRP A 76 -6.12 1.71 -13.71
C TRP A 76 -6.36 1.52 -15.21
N LEU A 77 -7.53 1.91 -15.73
CA LEU A 77 -7.78 1.92 -17.18
C LEU A 77 -7.07 3.08 -17.88
N SER A 78 -6.57 4.07 -17.14
CA SER A 78 -5.83 5.20 -17.67
C SER A 78 -4.34 5.10 -17.37
N HIS A 79 -3.52 5.45 -18.36
CA HIS A 79 -2.07 5.55 -18.22
C HIS A 79 -1.63 6.57 -17.16
N LEU A 80 -2.48 7.54 -16.83
CA LEU A 80 -2.20 8.55 -15.79
C LEU A 80 -2.02 7.92 -14.41
N MET A 81 -2.66 6.78 -14.14
CA MET A 81 -2.49 6.01 -12.90
C MET A 81 -1.04 5.66 -12.60
N GLN A 82 -0.23 5.43 -13.64
CA GLN A 82 1.19 5.13 -13.47
C GLN A 82 1.92 6.26 -12.75
N GLU A 83 1.60 7.51 -13.06
CA GLU A 83 2.27 8.68 -12.49
C GLU A 83 1.94 8.84 -11.00
N ASP A 84 0.66 8.68 -10.66
CA ASP A 84 0.17 8.72 -9.28
C ASP A 84 0.73 7.57 -8.44
N PHE A 85 0.76 6.35 -8.99
CA PHE A 85 1.36 5.19 -8.34
C PHE A 85 2.87 5.39 -8.10
N VAL A 86 3.61 5.91 -9.09
CA VAL A 86 5.05 6.19 -8.94
C VAL A 86 5.29 7.27 -7.90
N HIS A 87 4.47 8.32 -7.86
CA HIS A 87 4.57 9.36 -6.84
C HIS A 87 4.37 8.77 -5.44
N PHE A 88 3.33 7.95 -5.28
CA PHE A 88 3.04 7.27 -4.02
C PHE A 88 4.18 6.33 -3.58
N ALA A 89 4.68 5.50 -4.50
CA ALA A 89 5.79 4.58 -4.22
C ALA A 89 7.06 5.33 -3.78
N LYS A 90 7.36 6.49 -4.38
CA LYS A 90 8.49 7.34 -3.96
C LYS A 90 8.36 7.80 -2.52
N ILE A 91 7.18 8.24 -2.09
CA ILE A 91 6.93 8.65 -0.70
C ILE A 91 7.17 7.46 0.25
N CYS A 92 6.66 6.28 -0.09
CA CYS A 92 6.86 5.07 0.70
C CYS A 92 8.36 4.73 0.85
N PHE A 93 9.12 4.72 -0.26
CA PHE A 93 10.55 4.44 -0.23
C PHE A 93 11.34 5.49 0.55
N GLN A 94 10.99 6.78 0.42
CA GLN A 94 11.65 7.85 1.17
C GLN A 94 11.35 7.79 2.66
N SER A 95 10.13 7.39 3.04
CA SER A 95 9.68 7.40 4.44
C SER A 95 10.11 6.16 5.22
N PHE A 96 10.22 5.01 4.54
CA PHE A 96 10.38 3.71 5.19
C PHE A 96 11.56 2.88 4.64
N GLY A 97 12.17 3.29 3.53
CA GLY A 97 13.22 2.51 2.86
C GLY A 97 14.53 2.40 3.65
N ASP A 98 14.69 3.19 4.70
CA ASP A 98 15.81 3.05 5.65
C ASP A 98 15.70 1.77 6.50
N ARG A 99 14.48 1.29 6.74
CA ARG A 99 14.16 0.15 7.63
C ARG A 99 13.55 -1.04 6.89
N VAL A 100 12.81 -0.80 5.81
CA VAL A 100 12.13 -1.83 5.02
C VAL A 100 13.02 -2.28 3.85
N LYS A 101 13.38 -3.56 3.83
CA LYS A 101 14.26 -4.14 2.81
C LYS A 101 13.50 -4.86 1.69
N TYR A 102 12.33 -5.41 1.99
CA TYR A 102 11.57 -6.22 1.06
C TYR A 102 10.27 -5.55 0.67
N TRP A 103 10.05 -5.45 -0.64
CA TRP A 103 8.96 -4.70 -1.23
C TRP A 103 8.27 -5.52 -2.32
N CYS A 104 6.95 -5.42 -2.37
CA CYS A 104 6.13 -5.84 -3.49
C CYS A 104 5.37 -4.60 -4.01
N THR A 105 5.43 -4.34 -5.30
CA THR A 105 4.81 -3.15 -5.90
C THR A 105 3.29 -3.30 -5.97
N ILE A 106 2.81 -4.34 -6.65
CA ILE A 106 1.39 -4.64 -6.81
C ILE A 106 1.17 -6.08 -6.38
N ASN A 107 0.31 -6.27 -5.38
CA ASN A 107 -0.15 -7.60 -5.02
C ASN A 107 -1.01 -8.19 -6.15
N GLU A 108 -0.68 -9.40 -6.60
CA GLU A 108 -1.55 -10.24 -7.47
C GLU A 108 -2.27 -9.46 -8.61
N PRO A 109 -1.52 -8.79 -9.51
CA PRO A 109 -2.10 -7.90 -10.53
C PRO A 109 -3.07 -8.62 -11.49
N ASN A 110 -2.86 -9.91 -11.73
CA ASN A 110 -3.75 -10.74 -12.53
C ASN A 110 -5.12 -10.89 -11.88
N LEU A 111 -5.17 -11.16 -10.57
CA LEU A 111 -6.43 -11.30 -9.83
C LEU A 111 -7.13 -9.95 -9.70
N PHE A 112 -6.38 -8.87 -9.46
CA PHE A 112 -6.95 -7.53 -9.46
C PHE A 112 -7.65 -7.22 -10.79
N SER A 113 -6.95 -7.43 -11.90
CA SER A 113 -7.47 -7.13 -13.25
C SER A 113 -8.72 -7.95 -13.56
N GLU A 114 -8.69 -9.25 -13.27
CA GLU A 114 -9.83 -10.15 -13.48
C GLU A 114 -11.03 -9.77 -12.60
N PHE A 115 -10.85 -9.67 -11.29
CA PHE A 115 -11.99 -9.49 -10.39
C PHE A 115 -12.56 -8.06 -10.41
N ALA A 116 -11.75 -7.05 -10.73
CA ALA A 116 -12.18 -5.66 -10.71
C ALA A 116 -12.73 -5.15 -12.05
N TYR A 117 -12.22 -5.67 -13.18
CA TYR A 117 -12.55 -5.16 -14.53
C TYR A 117 -13.11 -6.21 -15.50
N GLU A 118 -12.92 -7.51 -15.26
CA GLU A 118 -13.51 -8.56 -16.10
C GLU A 118 -14.80 -9.13 -15.49
N ARG A 119 -14.77 -9.42 -14.18
CA ARG A 119 -15.89 -10.02 -13.46
C ARG A 119 -16.76 -9.02 -12.69
N GLY A 120 -16.27 -7.81 -12.45
CA GLY A 120 -16.97 -6.77 -11.68
C GLY A 120 -17.29 -7.16 -10.23
N THR A 121 -16.54 -8.09 -9.63
CA THR A 121 -16.78 -8.59 -8.27
C THR A 121 -16.03 -7.82 -7.19
N TYR A 122 -14.93 -7.14 -7.54
CA TYR A 122 -14.17 -6.23 -6.67
C TYR A 122 -14.36 -4.79 -7.13
N PRO A 123 -14.26 -3.78 -6.24
CA PRO A 123 -14.18 -2.38 -6.66
C PRO A 123 -13.07 -2.17 -7.70
N PRO A 124 -13.24 -1.29 -8.70
CA PRO A 124 -14.40 -0.41 -8.94
C PRO A 124 -15.64 -1.09 -9.54
N ALA A 125 -15.60 -2.41 -9.79
CA ALA A 125 -16.70 -3.22 -10.31
C ALA A 125 -17.22 -2.75 -11.69
N HIS A 126 -16.28 -2.54 -12.62
CA HIS A 126 -16.62 -2.35 -14.04
C HIS A 126 -17.11 -3.65 -14.69
#